data_AF-A0A3P6QR87-F1
#
_entry.id   AF-A0A3P6QR87-F1
#
_cell.length_a   1.000
_cell.length_b   1.000
_cell.length_c   1.000
_cell.angle_alpha   90.00
_cell.angle_beta   90.00
_cell.angle_gamma   90.00
#
_symmetry.space_group_name_H-M   'P 1'
#
loop_
_entity.id
_entity.type
_entity.pdbx_description
1 polymer ?
#
loop_
_entity_poly.entity_id
_entity_poly.type
_entity_poly.pdbx_seq_one_letter_code
_entity_poly.pdbx_strand_id
1 'polypeptide(L)'
;MEYMLPEKADERKFCETIWEKSKNFDDLSIYEVCVRNITTETPYWPNKLRILPKGKAWARDTWLTDSMWGKQDFILHGWQKRRVDGVMFAGWPSPFSSHQLNISQCTGENATMNWKYKDTFVRSEAEVDNWLDKAIRS
;
A
#
# COMPACT_ATOMS: atom_id res chain seq x y z
N MET A 1 6.78 -14.07 4.36
CA MET A 1 6.84 -13.92 5.83
C MET A 1 8.14 -14.46 6.42
N GLU A 2 8.80 -15.42 5.77
CA GLU A 2 9.99 -16.11 6.27
C GLU A 2 11.06 -15.18 6.88
N TYR A 3 11.39 -14.09 6.17
CA TYR A 3 12.39 -13.12 6.60
C TYR A 3 11.89 -12.05 7.59
N MET A 4 10.57 -11.92 7.76
CA MET A 4 9.95 -10.87 8.57
C MET A 4 9.58 -11.34 9.97
N LEU A 5 9.24 -12.62 10.12
CA LEU A 5 8.79 -13.22 11.38
C LEU A 5 9.56 -14.52 11.70
N PRO A 6 10.91 -14.55 11.64
CA PRO A 6 11.68 -15.80 11.77
C PRO A 6 11.36 -16.59 13.04
N GLU A 7 10.96 -15.91 14.11
CA GLU A 7 10.52 -16.46 15.39
C GLU A 7 9.17 -17.19 15.34
N LYS A 8 8.36 -16.95 14.31
CA LYS A 8 7.05 -17.59 14.09
C LYS A 8 7.11 -18.71 13.05
N ALA A 9 8.25 -19.40 12.96
CA ALA A 9 8.48 -20.39 11.90
C ALA A 9 7.41 -21.50 11.88
N ASP A 10 7.06 -22.01 13.06
CA ASP A 10 6.08 -23.10 13.20
C ASP A 10 4.65 -22.63 12.87
N GLU A 11 4.23 -21.46 13.35
CA GLU A 11 2.92 -20.90 13.05
C GLU A 11 2.76 -20.58 11.57
N ARG A 12 3.81 -20.04 10.94
CA ARG A 12 3.81 -19.79 9.48
C ARG A 12 3.65 -21.09 8.71
N LYS A 13 4.44 -22.11 9.06
CA LYS A 13 4.35 -23.43 8.42
C LYS A 13 2.96 -24.03 8.59
N PHE A 14 2.35 -23.87 9.75
CA PHE A 14 0.96 -24.27 9.97
C PHE A 14 -0.01 -23.55 9.02
N CYS A 15 0.04 -22.22 8.93
CA CYS A 15 -0.82 -21.48 7.98
C CYS A 15 -0.55 -21.89 6.53
N GLU A 16 0.70 -22.16 6.15
CA GLU A 16 1.06 -22.66 4.82
C GLU A 16 0.39 -24.02 4.53
N THR A 17 0.26 -24.92 5.52
CA THR A 17 -0.50 -26.17 5.31
C THR A 17 -1.98 -25.97 5.04
N ILE A 18 -2.58 -24.86 5.53
CA ILE A 18 -3.96 -24.47 5.22
C ILE A 18 -4.03 -23.98 3.78
N TRP A 19 -3.08 -23.12 3.38
CA TRP A 19 -2.97 -22.62 2.01
C TRP A 19 -2.85 -23.75 0.99
N GLU A 20 -1.96 -24.72 1.23
CA GLU A 20 -1.73 -25.86 0.33
C GLU A 20 -2.99 -26.72 0.09
N LYS A 21 -3.91 -26.75 1.05
CA LYS A 21 -5.15 -27.53 0.98
C LYS A 21 -6.33 -26.72 0.47
N SER A 22 -6.17 -25.41 0.29
CA SER A 22 -7.24 -24.50 -0.12
C SER A 22 -7.71 -24.76 -1.55
N LYS A 23 -9.03 -24.86 -1.74
CA LYS A 23 -9.65 -25.14 -3.05
C LYS A 23 -10.64 -24.07 -3.49
N ASN A 24 -11.02 -23.18 -2.58
CA ASN A 24 -12.07 -22.19 -2.83
C ASN A 24 -11.84 -20.93 -1.99
N PHE A 25 -12.73 -19.95 -2.16
CA PHE A 25 -12.65 -18.65 -1.51
C PHE A 25 -12.77 -18.76 0.02
N ASP A 26 -13.61 -19.66 0.52
CA ASP A 26 -13.79 -19.85 1.96
C ASP A 26 -12.52 -20.43 2.59
N ASP A 27 -11.91 -21.44 1.97
CA ASP A 27 -10.63 -22.01 2.41
C ASP A 27 -9.51 -20.95 2.42
N LEU A 28 -9.47 -20.09 1.38
CA LEU A 28 -8.53 -18.96 1.31
C LEU A 28 -8.76 -17.98 2.48
N SER A 29 -10.01 -17.68 2.83
CA SER A 29 -10.32 -16.78 3.95
C SER A 29 -9.78 -17.32 5.29
N ILE A 30 -9.78 -18.65 5.48
CA ILE A 30 -9.21 -19.30 6.67
C ILE A 30 -7.70 -19.10 6.71
N TYR A 31 -7.01 -19.27 5.59
CA TYR A 31 -5.57 -18.98 5.48
C TYR A 31 -5.27 -17.52 5.80
N GLU A 32 -6.02 -16.57 5.23
CA GLU A 32 -5.84 -15.14 5.49
C GLU A 32 -5.98 -14.80 6.98
N VAL A 33 -6.99 -15.36 7.65
CA VAL A 33 -7.19 -15.18 9.10
C VAL A 33 -6.03 -15.77 9.90
N CYS A 34 -5.52 -16.94 9.51
CA CYS A 34 -4.36 -17.57 10.13
C CYS A 34 -3.12 -16.67 10.06
N VAL A 35 -2.79 -16.19 8.85
CA VAL A 35 -1.65 -15.28 8.63
C VAL A 35 -1.84 -13.97 9.39
N ARG A 36 -3.07 -13.46 9.41
CA ARG A 36 -3.39 -12.23 10.14
C ARG A 36 -3.11 -12.38 11.63
N ASN A 37 -3.47 -13.51 12.23
CA ASN A 37 -3.21 -13.77 13.65
C ASN A 37 -1.72 -13.69 13.99
N ILE A 38 -0.86 -14.24 13.13
CA ILE A 38 0.60 -14.20 13.31
C ILE A 38 1.12 -12.77 13.16
N THR A 39 0.63 -12.04 12.15
CA THR A 39 1.15 -10.72 11.79
C THR A 39 0.65 -9.58 12.66
N THR A 40 -0.47 -9.76 13.39
CA THR A 40 -0.99 -8.73 14.32
C THR A 40 -0.11 -8.51 15.55
N GLU A 41 0.72 -9.49 15.94
CA GLU A 41 1.61 -9.38 17.10
C GLU A 41 2.80 -8.43 16.83
N THR A 42 3.23 -8.30 15.57
CA THR A 42 4.35 -7.45 15.16
C THR A 42 3.93 -6.56 13.98
N PRO A 43 3.18 -5.47 14.18
CA PRO A 43 2.63 -4.69 13.07
C PRO A 43 3.65 -3.74 12.41
N TYR A 44 4.88 -3.65 12.92
CA TYR A 44 5.87 -2.68 12.47
C TYR A 44 7.28 -3.25 12.42
N TRP A 45 7.85 -3.25 11.23
CA TRP A 45 9.26 -3.54 10.95
C TRP A 45 9.92 -2.27 10.41
N PRO A 46 10.77 -1.60 11.22
CA PRO A 46 11.42 -0.36 10.82
C PRO A 46 12.08 -0.45 9.45
N ASN A 47 11.80 0.53 8.59
CA ASN A 47 12.33 0.63 7.23
C ASN A 47 12.01 -0.56 6.29
N LYS A 48 11.08 -1.44 6.66
CA LYS A 48 10.71 -2.62 5.85
C LYS A 48 9.21 -2.69 5.57
N LEU A 49 8.39 -2.85 6.61
CA LEU A 49 6.96 -3.10 6.47
C LEU A 49 6.22 -2.51 7.66
N ARG A 50 5.03 -1.99 7.40
CA ARG A 50 4.06 -1.64 8.43
C ARG A 50 2.70 -2.18 8.03
N ILE A 51 2.07 -2.89 8.94
CA ILE A 51 0.69 -3.35 8.79
C ILE A 51 -0.19 -2.32 9.47
N LEU A 52 -1.06 -1.68 8.69
CA LEU A 52 -2.01 -0.72 9.22
C LEU A 52 -3.23 -1.47 9.80
N PRO A 53 -3.78 -1.02 10.95
CA PRO A 53 -4.97 -1.67 11.52
C PRO A 53 -6.15 -1.63 10.55
N LYS A 54 -6.91 -2.73 10.51
CA LYS A 54 -8.13 -2.81 9.68
C LYS A 54 -9.09 -1.68 10.05
N GLY A 55 -9.61 -0.97 9.04
CA GLY A 55 -10.55 0.14 9.22
C GLY A 55 -9.92 1.44 9.69
N LYS A 56 -8.58 1.52 9.78
CA LYS A 56 -7.83 2.75 10.11
C LYS A 56 -6.98 3.27 8.95
N ALA A 57 -7.01 2.61 7.81
CA ALA A 57 -6.24 2.98 6.65
C ALA A 57 -7.13 3.11 5.41
N TRP A 58 -6.68 3.95 4.49
CA TRP A 58 -7.43 4.33 3.32
C TRP A 58 -6.83 3.72 2.04
N ALA A 59 -7.70 3.19 1.18
CA ALA A 59 -7.43 3.09 -0.24
C ALA A 59 -7.99 4.36 -0.87
N ARG A 60 -7.12 5.24 -1.37
CA ARG A 60 -7.51 6.58 -1.83
C ARG A 60 -7.40 6.71 -3.34
N ASP A 61 -8.50 7.12 -3.96
CA ASP A 61 -8.51 7.58 -5.34
C ASP A 61 -7.71 8.88 -5.43
N THR A 62 -6.60 8.87 -6.17
CA THR A 62 -5.62 9.96 -6.11
C THR A 62 -6.11 11.29 -6.64
N TRP A 63 -7.10 11.28 -7.54
CA TRP A 63 -7.64 12.52 -8.09
C TRP A 63 -8.43 13.34 -7.07
N LEU A 64 -8.86 12.75 -5.95
CA LEU A 64 -9.58 13.46 -4.89
C LEU A 64 -8.70 14.43 -4.10
N THR A 65 -7.39 14.18 -4.08
CA THR A 65 -6.42 14.94 -3.29
C THR A 65 -5.22 15.38 -4.13
N ASP A 66 -5.36 15.48 -5.46
CA ASP A 66 -4.25 15.81 -6.36
C ASP A 66 -3.00 14.97 -6.07
N SER A 67 -3.19 13.66 -5.91
CA SER A 67 -2.16 12.65 -5.55
C SER A 67 -1.44 12.89 -4.21
N MET A 68 -1.88 13.84 -3.39
CA MET A 68 -1.35 14.02 -2.04
C MET A 68 -1.82 12.89 -1.11
N TRP A 69 -0.95 12.48 -0.20
CA TRP A 69 -1.18 11.33 0.67
C TRP A 69 -0.53 11.48 2.04
N GLY A 70 -1.10 10.79 3.03
CA GLY A 70 -0.67 10.74 4.42
C GLY A 70 -0.26 9.33 4.88
N LYS A 71 0.17 9.21 6.14
CA LYS A 71 0.58 7.93 6.74
C LYS A 71 -0.58 6.95 6.93
N GLN A 72 -1.82 7.42 6.90
CA GLN A 72 -3.01 6.56 6.95
C GLN A 72 -3.41 6.01 5.57
N ASP A 73 -2.83 6.50 4.47
CA ASP A 73 -3.08 5.93 3.16
C ASP A 73 -2.31 4.62 3.00
N PHE A 74 -3.05 3.51 2.93
CA PHE A 74 -2.50 2.19 2.65
C PHE A 74 -2.09 2.05 1.19
N ILE A 75 -2.95 2.55 0.29
CA ILE A 75 -2.71 2.48 -1.14
C ILE A 75 -3.34 3.69 -1.84
N LEU A 76 -2.60 4.21 -2.81
CA LEU A 76 -3.10 5.16 -3.79
C LEU A 76 -3.55 4.39 -5.02
N HIS A 77 -4.80 4.58 -5.45
CA HIS A 77 -5.37 3.91 -6.61
C HIS A 77 -6.06 4.89 -7.57
N GLY A 78 -6.56 4.36 -8.69
CA GLY A 78 -7.23 5.17 -9.72
C GLY A 78 -6.29 5.78 -10.77
N TRP A 79 -5.00 5.42 -10.79
CA TRP A 79 -4.04 5.90 -11.79
C TRP A 79 -4.29 5.36 -13.20
N GLN A 80 -5.01 6.12 -14.00
CA GLN A 80 -5.12 5.88 -15.44
C GLN A 80 -4.05 6.67 -16.20
N LYS A 81 -3.18 5.97 -16.94
CA LYS A 81 -2.09 6.59 -17.73
C LYS A 81 -2.58 7.71 -18.65
N ARG A 82 -3.75 7.57 -19.26
CA ARG A 82 -4.33 8.58 -20.16
C ARG A 82 -4.78 9.88 -19.47
N ARG A 83 -4.78 9.91 -18.13
CA ARG A 83 -5.24 11.03 -17.29
C ARG A 83 -4.11 11.65 -16.45
N VAL A 84 -2.88 11.14 -16.61
CA VAL A 84 -1.71 11.68 -15.89
C VAL A 84 -1.50 13.14 -16.28
N ASP A 85 -1.35 14.00 -15.27
CA ASP A 85 -1.12 15.44 -15.40
C ASP A 85 -2.17 16.17 -16.27
N GLY A 86 -3.35 15.58 -16.46
CA GLY A 86 -4.42 16.11 -17.31
C GLY A 86 -5.39 17.01 -16.54
N VAL A 87 -5.75 18.15 -17.11
CA VAL A 87 -6.82 19.02 -16.59
C VAL A 87 -8.19 18.47 -17.02
N MET A 88 -8.62 17.40 -16.37
CA MET A 88 -9.87 16.69 -16.68
C MET A 88 -10.42 15.95 -15.46
N PHE A 89 -11.67 15.49 -15.53
CA PHE A 89 -12.23 14.62 -14.47
C PHE A 89 -11.33 13.41 -14.21
N ALA A 90 -11.08 13.11 -12.95
CA ALA A 90 -10.14 12.06 -12.52
C ALA A 90 -8.71 12.20 -13.11
N GLY A 91 -8.34 13.41 -13.52
CA GLY A 91 -6.96 13.80 -13.77
C GLY A 91 -6.17 13.72 -12.46
N TRP A 92 -4.92 13.28 -12.54
CA TRP A 92 -4.09 13.13 -11.36
C TRP A 92 -2.66 13.58 -11.67
N PRO A 93 -2.07 14.47 -10.86
CA PRO A 93 -0.68 14.84 -11.01
C PRO A 93 0.22 13.67 -10.62
N SER A 94 1.30 13.45 -11.36
CA SER A 94 2.26 12.39 -11.04
C SER A 94 3.03 12.70 -9.75
N PRO A 95 2.94 11.85 -8.70
CA PRO A 95 3.73 12.04 -7.48
C PRO A 95 5.18 11.53 -7.66
N PHE A 96 5.52 10.92 -8.80
CA PHE A 96 6.84 10.38 -9.06
C PHE A 96 7.79 11.44 -9.60
N SER A 97 9.04 11.40 -9.15
CA SER A 97 10.11 12.26 -9.65
C SER A 97 10.61 11.84 -11.03
N SER A 98 10.40 10.58 -11.41
CA SER A 98 10.73 10.03 -12.72
C SER A 98 9.70 8.97 -13.13
N HIS A 99 9.41 8.89 -14.43
CA HIS A 99 8.61 7.81 -15.02
C HIS A 99 9.46 6.72 -15.68
N GLN A 100 10.78 6.87 -15.66
CA GLN A 100 11.71 5.89 -16.21
C GLN A 100 12.14 4.94 -15.10
N LEU A 101 11.77 3.68 -15.25
CA LEU A 101 12.21 2.60 -14.37
C LEU A 101 13.52 2.03 -14.91
N ASN A 102 14.53 1.91 -14.04
CA ASN A 102 15.70 1.14 -14.36
C ASN A 102 15.39 -0.34 -14.15
N ILE A 103 15.13 -1.06 -15.24
CA ILE A 103 14.73 -2.47 -15.21
C ILE A 103 15.81 -3.36 -14.58
N SER A 104 17.09 -2.98 -14.70
CA SER A 104 18.19 -3.71 -14.07
C SER A 104 18.19 -3.62 -12.54
N GLN A 105 17.45 -2.65 -11.97
CA GLN A 105 17.32 -2.44 -10.53
C GLN A 105 15.98 -2.95 -9.98
N CYS A 106 15.14 -3.61 -10.77
CA CYS A 106 13.87 -4.15 -10.27
C CYS A 106 14.03 -5.29 -9.24
N THR A 107 15.24 -5.85 -9.12
CA THR A 107 15.58 -6.89 -8.15
C THR A 107 16.67 -6.41 -7.19
N GLY A 108 16.63 -6.91 -5.95
CA GLY A 108 17.61 -6.57 -4.91
C GLY A 108 17.30 -5.31 -4.11
N GLU A 109 18.27 -4.85 -3.32
CA GLU A 109 18.10 -3.79 -2.33
C GLU A 109 17.77 -2.42 -2.95
N ASN A 110 18.21 -2.18 -4.19
CA ASN A 110 18.01 -0.92 -4.90
C ASN A 110 16.64 -0.80 -5.59
N ALA A 111 15.78 -1.82 -5.50
CA ALA A 111 14.47 -1.80 -6.17
C ALA A 111 13.57 -0.63 -5.76
N THR A 112 13.73 -0.14 -4.53
CA THR A 112 12.99 1.03 -4.02
C THR A 112 13.43 2.34 -4.69
N MET A 113 14.64 2.41 -5.25
CA MET A 113 15.15 3.63 -5.93
C MET A 113 14.38 3.96 -7.22
N ASN A 114 13.69 2.97 -7.80
CA ASN A 114 12.79 3.16 -8.94
C ASN A 114 11.52 3.95 -8.55
N TRP A 115 11.18 3.99 -7.26
CA TRP A 115 9.95 4.56 -6.73
C TRP A 115 10.24 5.82 -5.91
N LYS A 116 10.95 6.79 -6.53
CA LYS A 116 11.19 8.09 -5.90
C LYS A 116 9.97 8.99 -6.04
N TYR A 117 9.39 9.34 -4.90
CA TYR A 117 8.29 10.28 -4.80
C TYR A 117 8.83 11.71 -4.66
N LYS A 118 8.04 12.68 -5.09
CA LYS A 118 8.22 14.09 -4.79
C LYS A 118 7.73 14.32 -3.36
N ASP A 119 8.59 14.80 -2.47
CA ASP A 119 8.24 15.07 -1.06
C ASP A 119 7.07 16.06 -0.93
N THR A 120 6.87 16.90 -1.95
CA THR A 120 5.72 17.79 -2.07
C THR A 120 4.38 17.09 -2.25
N PHE A 121 4.28 15.76 -2.27
CA PHE A 121 2.99 15.05 -2.25
C PHE A 121 2.71 14.35 -0.92
N VAL A 122 3.72 14.23 -0.05
CA VAL A 122 3.55 13.70 1.31
C VAL A 122 3.00 14.82 2.18
N ARG A 123 1.89 14.58 2.86
CA ARG A 123 1.16 15.58 3.64
C ARG A 123 0.79 15.08 5.02
N SER A 124 0.45 16.02 5.91
CA SER A 124 -0.18 15.67 7.17
C SER A 124 -1.61 15.19 6.95
N GLU A 125 -2.11 14.35 7.85
CA GLU A 125 -3.50 13.85 7.78
C GLU A 125 -4.51 15.01 7.75
N ALA A 126 -4.28 16.06 8.56
CA ALA A 126 -5.14 17.23 8.59
C ALA A 126 -5.20 17.98 7.25
N GLU A 127 -4.09 18.06 6.51
CA GLU A 127 -4.10 18.65 5.17
C GLU A 127 -4.87 17.76 4.19
N VAL A 128 -4.62 16.46 4.21
CA VAL A 128 -5.30 15.49 3.35
C VAL A 128 -6.81 15.49 3.60
N ASP A 129 -7.24 15.53 4.85
CA ASP A 129 -8.66 15.60 5.24
C ASP A 129 -9.29 16.91 4.77
N ASN A 130 -8.59 18.05 4.90
CA ASN A 130 -9.07 19.34 4.39
C ASN A 130 -9.26 19.33 2.86
N TRP A 131 -8.43 18.59 2.12
CA TRP A 131 -8.60 18.41 0.68
C TRP A 131 -9.82 17.56 0.35
N LEU A 132 -10.00 16.44 1.06
CA LEU A 132 -11.17 15.58 0.89
C LEU A 132 -12.48 16.32 1.17
N ASP A 133 -12.53 17.08 2.26
CA ASP A 133 -13.72 17.82 2.64
C ASP A 133 -14.16 18.81 1.55
N LYS A 134 -13.19 19.41 0.84
CA LYS A 134 -13.47 20.28 -0.30
C LYS A 134 -13.98 19.51 -1.51
N ALA A 135 -13.37 18.36 -1.83
CA ALA A 135 -13.72 17.56 -3.00
C ALA A 135 -15.08 16.84 -2.85
N ILE A 136 -15.49 16.49 -1.64
CA ILE A 136 -16.76 15.80 -1.38
C ILE A 136 -17.94 16.79 -1.30
N ARG A 137 -17.69 18.02 -0.85
CA ARG A 137 -18.74 19.05 -0.68
C ARG A 137 -18.94 19.94 -1.91
N SER A 138 -18.09 19.81 -2.93
CA SER A 138 -18.20 20.51 -4.22
C SER A 138 -19.14 19.78 -5.18
#